data_AF-A0A2M4CN96-F1
#
_entry.id   AF-A0A2M4CN96-F1
#
_cell.length_a   1.000
_cell.length_b   1.000
_cell.length_c   1.000
_cell.angle_alpha   90.00
_cell.angle_beta   90.00
_cell.angle_gamma   90.00
#
_symmetry.space_group_name_H-M   'P 1'
#
loop_
_entity.id
_entity.type
_entity.pdbx_description
1 polymer ?
#
loop_
_entity_poly.entity_id
_entity_poly.type
_entity_poly.pdbx_seq_one_letter_code
_entity_poly.pdbx_strand_id
1 'polypeptide(L)'
;KDQKVRINNREKIKLGHAAKANVLGMKLAWFAEKVEGREEPVSPAEYEELIDLYLRRFDGELEQIKIVQAIGKHRANQHAAREAVIKTTLEMEKQHFGGGGLELPDLCDAEHFKKFQEWNGDAASVQHLRLKFISRKSLRSAAAKGEGDQQMVE
;
A
#
# COMPACT_ATOMS: atom_id res chain seq x y z
N LYS A 1 -0.86 1.80 -42.65
CA LYS A 1 -1.33 0.91 -41.55
C LYS A 1 -0.55 1.13 -40.26
N ASP A 2 0.76 1.41 -40.36
CA ASP A 2 1.69 1.57 -39.23
C ASP A 2 1.38 2.72 -38.26
N GLN A 3 0.90 3.86 -38.76
CA GLN A 3 0.58 5.00 -37.91
C GLN A 3 -0.61 4.74 -36.97
N LYS A 4 -1.61 3.97 -37.42
CA LYS A 4 -2.78 3.60 -36.62
C LYS A 4 -2.42 2.58 -35.52
N VAL A 5 -1.47 1.68 -35.79
CA VAL A 5 -0.93 0.72 -34.82
C VAL A 5 -0.09 1.44 -33.74
N ARG A 6 0.73 2.41 -34.13
CA ARG A 6 1.54 3.22 -33.19
C ARG A 6 0.69 4.07 -32.24
N ILE A 7 -0.39 4.67 -32.73
CA ILE A 7 -1.33 5.45 -31.89
C ILE A 7 -2.05 4.52 -30.91
N ASN A 8 -2.55 3.37 -31.37
CA ASN A 8 -3.21 2.37 -30.52
C ASN A 8 -2.26 1.84 -29.41
N ASN A 9 -0.99 1.58 -29.73
CA ASN A 9 -0.01 1.19 -28.71
C ASN A 9 0.26 2.31 -27.70
N ARG A 10 0.32 3.56 -28.13
CA ARG A 10 0.49 4.71 -27.23
C ARG A 10 -0.69 4.87 -26.27
N GLU A 11 -1.92 4.67 -26.76
CA GLU A 11 -3.13 4.72 -25.94
C GLU A 11 -3.17 3.58 -24.92
N LYS A 12 -2.80 2.35 -25.32
CA LYS A 12 -2.67 1.21 -24.40
C LYS A 12 -1.64 1.45 -23.30
N ILE A 13 -0.49 2.03 -23.63
CA ILE A 13 0.55 2.39 -22.64
C ILE A 13 0.01 3.46 -21.69
N LYS A 14 -0.65 4.51 -22.21
CA LYS A 14 -1.27 5.56 -21.39
C LYS A 14 -2.32 5.00 -20.44
N LEU A 15 -3.22 4.14 -20.93
CA LEU A 15 -4.23 3.46 -20.12
C LEU A 15 -3.59 2.57 -19.06
N GLY A 16 -2.54 1.82 -19.41
CA GLY A 16 -1.78 1.01 -18.47
C GLY A 16 -1.09 1.84 -17.37
N HIS A 17 -0.52 2.99 -17.74
CA HIS A 17 0.06 3.93 -16.77
C HIS A 17 -0.99 4.53 -15.85
N ALA A 18 -2.14 4.95 -16.40
CA ALA A 18 -3.26 5.46 -15.61
C ALA A 18 -3.81 4.41 -14.64
N ALA A 19 -3.94 3.15 -15.08
CA ALA A 19 -4.39 2.06 -14.22
C ALA A 19 -3.39 1.78 -13.08
N LYS A 20 -2.09 1.76 -13.37
CA LYS A 20 -1.05 1.61 -12.33
C LYS A 20 -1.05 2.78 -11.35
N ALA A 21 -1.12 4.02 -11.85
CA ALA A 21 -1.22 5.21 -11.04
C ALA A 21 -2.48 5.21 -10.17
N ASN A 22 -3.60 4.67 -10.67
CA ASN A 22 -4.82 4.54 -9.90
C ASN A 22 -4.69 3.49 -8.78
N VAL A 23 -4.11 2.32 -9.06
CA VAL A 23 -3.88 1.28 -8.03
C VAL A 23 -2.94 1.79 -6.94
N LEU A 24 -1.85 2.45 -7.34
CA LEU A 24 -0.91 3.05 -6.40
C LEU A 24 -1.57 4.20 -5.63
N GLY A 25 -2.33 5.07 -6.30
CA GLY A 25 -3.09 6.15 -5.68
C GLY A 25 -4.09 5.64 -4.65
N MET A 26 -4.84 4.58 -4.94
CA MET A 26 -5.75 3.96 -3.97
C MET A 26 -5.01 3.40 -2.75
N LYS A 27 -3.85 2.77 -2.96
CA LYS A 27 -2.99 2.29 -1.88
C LYS A 27 -2.52 3.46 -1.02
N LEU A 28 -2.00 4.52 -1.63
CA LEU A 28 -1.51 5.70 -0.93
C LEU A 28 -2.64 6.45 -0.20
N ALA A 29 -3.82 6.57 -0.81
CA ALA A 29 -4.97 7.21 -0.19
C ALA A 29 -5.38 6.51 1.11
N TRP A 30 -5.28 5.18 1.18
CA TRP A 30 -5.51 4.44 2.41
C TRP A 30 -4.53 4.86 3.52
N PHE A 31 -3.23 5.03 3.21
CA PHE A 31 -2.25 5.49 4.19
C PHE A 31 -2.49 6.95 4.57
N ALA A 32 -2.84 7.81 3.61
CA ALA A 32 -3.15 9.21 3.84
C ALA A 32 -4.32 9.37 4.84
N GLU A 33 -5.40 8.60 4.67
CA GLU A 33 -6.53 8.57 5.61
C GLU A 33 -6.12 8.18 7.03
N LYS A 34 -5.15 7.25 7.18
CA LYS A 34 -4.69 6.81 8.51
C LYS A 34 -3.73 7.76 9.21
N VAL A 35 -3.14 8.70 8.48
CA VAL A 35 -2.23 9.72 9.05
C VAL A 35 -2.80 11.14 8.95
N GLU A 36 -4.07 11.26 8.57
CA GLU A 36 -4.79 12.54 8.52
C GLU A 36 -4.87 13.14 9.93
N GLY A 37 -4.53 14.44 10.05
CA GLY A 37 -4.56 15.16 11.32
C GLY A 37 -3.41 14.86 12.29
N ARG A 38 -2.47 13.99 11.92
CA ARG A 38 -1.27 13.71 12.73
C ARG A 38 -0.23 14.82 12.52
N GLU A 39 0.31 15.40 13.59
CA GLU A 39 1.29 16.50 13.47
C GLU A 39 2.74 16.00 13.36
N GLU A 40 3.00 14.83 13.94
CA GLU A 40 4.34 14.24 14.02
C GLU A 40 4.51 13.05 13.05
N PRO A 41 5.73 12.82 12.52
CA PRO A 41 6.02 11.66 11.69
C PRO A 41 5.71 10.34 12.41
N VAL A 42 5.47 9.30 11.61
CA VAL A 42 5.18 7.96 12.14
C VAL A 42 6.49 7.31 12.57
N SER A 43 6.60 6.83 13.81
CA SER A 43 7.81 6.10 14.21
C SER A 43 7.96 4.78 13.40
N PRO A 44 9.17 4.23 13.24
CA PRO A 44 9.35 2.99 12.48
C PRO A 44 8.54 1.80 13.01
N ALA A 45 8.32 1.73 14.33
CA ALA A 45 7.51 0.69 14.96
C ALA A 45 6.02 0.87 14.64
N GLU A 46 5.49 2.09 14.81
CA GLU A 46 4.11 2.39 14.41
C GLU A 46 3.89 2.21 12.91
N TYR A 47 4.93 2.46 12.09
CA TYR A 47 4.81 2.27 10.65
C TYR A 47 4.71 0.77 10.29
N GLU A 48 5.43 -0.10 11.01
CA GLU A 48 5.26 -1.56 10.87
C GLU A 48 3.82 -1.97 11.21
N GLU A 49 3.26 -1.45 12.30
CA GLU A 49 1.88 -1.72 12.71
C GLU A 49 0.85 -1.20 11.70
N LEU A 50 1.08 0.01 11.16
CA LEU A 50 0.22 0.61 10.15
C LEU A 50 0.22 -0.21 8.85
N ILE A 51 1.37 -0.73 8.44
CA ILE A 51 1.45 -1.63 7.28
C ILE A 51 0.76 -2.97 7.60
N ASP A 52 0.87 -3.49 8.82
CA ASP A 52 0.16 -4.71 9.22
C ASP A 52 -1.35 -4.53 9.21
N LEU A 53 -1.85 -3.35 9.60
CA LEU A 53 -3.25 -2.99 9.45
C LEU A 53 -3.67 -2.93 7.97
N TYR A 54 -2.83 -2.34 7.10
CA TYR A 54 -3.06 -2.35 5.65
C TYR A 54 -3.14 -3.77 5.06
N LEU A 55 -2.30 -4.69 5.53
CA LEU A 55 -2.30 -6.09 5.09
C LEU A 55 -3.50 -6.91 5.61
N ARG A 56 -4.30 -6.33 6.52
CA ARG A 56 -5.56 -6.90 7.04
C ARG A 56 -6.81 -6.17 6.53
N ARG A 57 -6.66 -5.21 5.63
CA ARG A 57 -7.76 -4.35 5.15
C ARG A 57 -8.96 -5.09 4.53
N PHE A 58 -8.79 -6.33 4.09
CA PHE A 58 -9.85 -7.16 3.51
C PHE A 58 -10.38 -8.25 4.44
N ASP A 59 -9.94 -8.33 5.70
CA ASP A 59 -10.36 -9.39 6.62
C ASP A 59 -11.89 -9.42 6.80
N GLY A 60 -12.53 -8.25 6.89
CA GLY A 60 -13.99 -8.14 6.95
C GLY A 60 -14.70 -8.62 5.67
N GLU A 61 -14.16 -8.28 4.49
CA GLU A 61 -14.71 -8.74 3.21
C GLU A 61 -14.57 -10.26 3.06
N LEU A 62 -13.42 -10.82 3.45
CA LEU A 62 -13.16 -12.26 3.42
C LEU A 62 -14.07 -13.03 4.38
N GLU A 63 -14.30 -12.52 5.58
CA GLU A 63 -15.21 -13.18 6.54
C GLU A 63 -16.66 -13.11 6.02
N GLN A 64 -17.09 -12.00 5.42
CA GLN A 64 -18.41 -11.92 4.79
C GLN A 64 -18.58 -12.93 3.65
N ILE A 65 -17.58 -13.06 2.77
CA ILE A 65 -17.58 -14.06 1.68
C ILE A 65 -17.71 -15.47 2.26
N LYS A 66 -16.93 -15.79 3.29
CA LYS A 66 -16.94 -17.10 3.96
C LYS A 66 -18.31 -17.41 4.57
N ILE A 67 -18.95 -16.45 5.24
CA ILE A 67 -20.32 -16.60 5.76
C ILE A 67 -21.30 -16.91 4.62
N VAL A 68 -21.23 -16.15 3.51
CA VAL A 68 -22.13 -16.36 2.37
C VAL A 68 -21.95 -17.74 1.75
N GLN A 69 -20.71 -18.19 1.55
CA GLN A 69 -20.39 -19.50 0.98
C GLN A 69 -20.76 -20.66 1.91
N ALA A 70 -20.75 -20.44 3.23
CA ALA A 70 -21.21 -21.42 4.21
C ALA A 70 -22.74 -21.65 4.16
N ILE A 71 -23.52 -20.72 3.59
CA ILE A 71 -24.98 -20.84 3.48
C ILE A 71 -25.34 -21.69 2.25
N GLY A 72 -25.23 -23.01 2.42
CA GLY A 72 -25.75 -24.00 1.49
C GLY A 72 -24.95 -24.20 0.21
N LYS A 73 -25.10 -25.39 -0.39
CA LYS A 73 -24.26 -25.85 -1.52
C LYS A 73 -24.33 -24.96 -2.77
N HIS A 74 -25.44 -24.25 -2.98
CA HIS A 74 -25.62 -23.38 -4.15
C HIS A 74 -24.83 -22.06 -4.08
N ARG A 75 -24.33 -21.67 -2.89
CA ARG A 75 -23.58 -20.43 -2.69
C ARG A 75 -22.08 -20.64 -2.52
N ALA A 76 -21.60 -21.87 -2.58
CA ALA A 76 -20.20 -22.23 -2.34
C ALA A 76 -19.21 -21.49 -3.27
N ASN A 77 -19.62 -21.13 -4.49
CA ASN A 77 -18.79 -20.40 -5.45
C ASN A 77 -19.12 -18.90 -5.52
N GLN A 78 -20.03 -18.41 -4.67
CA GLN A 78 -20.38 -17.00 -4.68
C GLN A 78 -19.15 -16.18 -4.27
N HIS A 79 -18.83 -15.15 -5.05
CA HIS A 79 -17.66 -14.29 -4.88
C HIS A 79 -16.29 -14.97 -5.03
N ALA A 80 -16.20 -16.21 -5.54
CA ALA A 80 -14.92 -16.94 -5.68
C ALA A 80 -13.86 -16.16 -6.47
N ALA A 81 -14.24 -15.47 -7.54
CA ALA A 81 -13.31 -14.64 -8.32
C ALA A 81 -12.76 -13.45 -7.51
N ARG A 82 -13.61 -12.80 -6.70
CA ARG A 82 -13.21 -11.68 -5.85
C ARG A 82 -12.31 -12.14 -4.71
N GLU A 83 -12.67 -13.24 -4.07
CA GLU A 83 -11.88 -13.90 -3.03
C GLU A 83 -10.47 -14.26 -3.53
N ALA A 84 -10.37 -14.87 -4.72
CA ALA A 84 -9.09 -15.23 -5.33
C ALA A 84 -8.19 -14.01 -5.59
N VAL A 85 -8.76 -12.91 -6.10
CA VAL A 85 -8.02 -11.66 -6.34
C VAL A 85 -7.51 -11.07 -5.02
N ILE A 86 -8.34 -11.03 -3.98
CA ILE A 86 -7.94 -10.52 -2.66
C ILE A 86 -6.82 -11.36 -2.08
N LYS A 87 -6.98 -12.70 -2.06
CA LYS A 87 -5.99 -13.62 -1.49
C LYS A 87 -4.64 -13.50 -2.21
N THR A 88 -4.66 -13.51 -3.54
CA THR A 88 -3.43 -13.36 -4.35
C THR A 88 -2.76 -12.01 -4.09
N THR A 89 -3.54 -10.93 -4.03
CA THR A 89 -3.03 -9.59 -3.77
C THR A 89 -2.37 -9.50 -2.39
N LEU A 90 -3.05 -9.97 -1.34
CA LEU A 90 -2.53 -9.96 0.03
C LEU A 90 -1.30 -10.85 0.18
N GLU A 91 -1.27 -12.01 -0.49
CA GLU A 91 -0.10 -12.89 -0.49
C GLU A 91 1.13 -12.20 -1.08
N MET A 92 0.98 -11.58 -2.26
CA MET A 92 2.06 -10.81 -2.89
C MET A 92 2.52 -9.65 -2.00
N GLU A 93 1.59 -8.89 -1.41
CA GLU A 93 1.95 -7.77 -0.54
C GLU A 93 2.66 -8.21 0.74
N LYS A 94 2.22 -9.31 1.38
CA LYS A 94 2.88 -9.91 2.54
C LYS A 94 4.28 -10.39 2.20
N GLN A 95 4.44 -11.07 1.06
CA GLN A 95 5.75 -11.52 0.59
C GLN A 95 6.68 -10.34 0.32
N HIS A 96 6.19 -9.28 -0.33
CA HIS A 96 6.97 -8.07 -0.57
C HIS A 96 7.38 -7.40 0.75
N PHE A 97 6.44 -7.17 1.67
CA PHE A 97 6.76 -6.53 2.96
C PHE A 97 7.76 -7.34 3.80
N GLY A 98 7.65 -8.67 3.79
CA GLY A 98 8.60 -9.57 4.45
C GLY A 98 9.98 -9.65 3.77
N GLY A 99 10.06 -9.29 2.48
CA GLY A 99 11.27 -9.39 1.66
C GLY A 99 11.72 -8.03 1.09
N GLY A 100 11.47 -7.84 -0.22
CA GLY A 100 12.00 -6.70 -1.00
C GLY A 100 11.39 -5.32 -0.70
N GLY A 101 10.35 -5.27 0.12
CA GLY A 101 9.63 -4.07 0.52
C GLY A 101 8.43 -3.74 -0.36
N LEU A 102 7.52 -2.95 0.21
CA LEU A 102 6.38 -2.34 -0.48
C LEU A 102 6.76 -0.93 -0.91
N GLU A 103 6.41 -0.55 -2.13
CA GLU A 103 6.54 0.83 -2.60
C GLU A 103 5.54 1.72 -1.85
N LEU A 104 6.07 2.58 -0.97
CA LEU A 104 5.33 3.42 -0.02
C LEU A 104 6.09 4.74 0.26
N PRO A 105 5.41 5.82 0.68
CA PRO A 105 6.08 7.03 1.15
C PRO A 105 6.87 6.74 2.42
N ASP A 106 7.94 7.49 2.65
CA ASP A 106 8.64 7.44 3.92
C ASP A 106 7.89 8.28 4.95
N LEU A 107 7.08 7.64 5.79
CA LEU A 107 6.31 8.34 6.83
C LEU A 107 7.12 8.59 8.10
N CYS A 108 8.34 8.03 8.20
CA CYS A 108 9.24 8.25 9.33
C CYS A 108 10.09 9.51 9.14
N ASP A 109 10.26 9.97 7.92
CA ASP A 109 10.98 11.19 7.61
C ASP A 109 10.04 12.41 7.61
N ALA A 110 10.37 13.44 8.38
CA ALA A 110 9.49 14.58 8.59
C ALA A 110 9.20 15.38 7.32
N GLU A 111 10.18 15.51 6.41
CA GLU A 111 10.01 16.24 5.16
C GLU A 111 9.06 15.48 4.22
N HIS A 112 9.25 14.17 4.11
CA HIS A 112 8.40 13.30 3.30
C HIS A 112 6.98 13.17 3.87
N PHE A 113 6.86 13.06 5.20
CA PHE A 113 5.58 13.00 5.89
C PHE A 113 4.73 14.23 5.60
N LYS A 114 5.31 15.44 5.75
CA LYS A 114 4.59 16.69 5.46
C LYS A 114 4.13 16.78 4.01
N LYS A 115 5.01 16.45 3.06
CA LYS A 115 4.66 16.40 1.62
C LYS A 115 3.54 15.40 1.33
N PHE A 116 3.54 14.29 2.04
CA PHE A 116 2.51 13.26 1.91
C PHE A 116 1.17 13.71 2.50
N GLN A 117 1.16 14.47 3.59
CA GLN A 117 -0.07 15.06 4.14
C GLN A 117 -0.67 16.15 3.24
N GLU A 118 0.17 16.92 2.57
CA GLU A 118 -0.27 17.95 1.60
C GLU A 118 -0.81 17.33 0.30
N TRP A 119 -0.62 16.02 0.09
CA TRP A 119 -1.10 15.34 -1.10
C TRP A 119 -2.62 15.15 -1.06
N ASN A 120 -3.29 15.65 -2.10
CA ASN A 120 -4.75 15.70 -2.21
C ASN A 120 -5.41 14.40 -2.73
N GLY A 121 -4.67 13.29 -2.83
CA GLY A 121 -5.18 12.03 -3.35
C GLY A 121 -5.23 11.93 -4.89
N ASP A 122 -4.73 12.93 -5.63
CA ASP A 122 -4.71 12.88 -7.09
C ASP A 122 -3.73 11.82 -7.61
N ALA A 123 -4.24 10.84 -8.35
CA ALA A 123 -3.45 9.78 -8.97
C ALA A 123 -2.39 10.31 -9.95
N ALA A 124 -2.62 11.46 -10.59
CA ALA A 124 -1.66 12.06 -11.51
C ALA A 124 -0.45 12.67 -10.78
N SER A 125 -0.62 13.10 -9.53
CA SER A 125 0.45 13.69 -8.72
C SER A 125 1.26 12.65 -7.92
N VAL A 126 0.82 11.39 -7.90
CA VAL A 126 1.54 10.26 -7.28
C VAL A 126 2.99 10.15 -7.77
N GLN A 127 3.25 10.44 -9.05
CA GLN A 127 4.61 10.40 -9.62
C GLN A 127 5.57 11.44 -9.01
N HIS A 128 5.04 12.46 -8.33
CA HIS A 128 5.81 13.50 -7.67
C HIS A 128 6.07 13.19 -6.19
N LEU A 129 5.41 12.17 -5.65
CA LEU A 129 5.70 11.67 -4.30
C LEU A 129 6.98 10.84 -4.31
N ARG A 130 7.78 11.00 -3.26
CA ARG A 130 8.98 10.19 -3.04
C ARG A 130 8.58 8.88 -2.38
N LEU A 131 8.57 7.81 -3.18
CA LEU A 131 8.31 6.46 -2.70
C LEU A 131 9.62 5.69 -2.50
N LYS A 132 9.65 4.86 -1.46
CA LYS A 132 10.74 3.95 -1.13
C LYS A 132 10.18 2.54 -1.01
N PHE A 133 11.05 1.54 -1.16
CA PHE A 133 10.71 0.16 -0.83
C PHE A 133 10.86 -0.03 0.67
N ILE A 134 9.72 -0.04 1.38
CA ILE A 134 9.65 -0.21 2.82
C ILE A 134 9.42 -1.69 3.13
N SER A 135 10.38 -2.33 3.79
CA SER A 135 10.30 -3.72 4.25
C SER A 135 10.23 -3.78 5.77
N ARG A 136 9.75 -4.90 6.30
CA ARG A 136 9.76 -5.16 7.74
C ARG A 136 11.17 -5.08 8.32
N LYS A 137 12.17 -5.60 7.58
CA LYS A 137 13.58 -5.52 7.98
C LYS A 137 14.08 -4.07 8.04
N SER A 138 13.72 -3.22 7.07
CA SER A 138 14.18 -1.82 7.05
C SER A 138 13.58 -1.02 8.21
N LEU A 139 12.30 -1.23 8.53
CA LEU A 139 11.64 -0.54 9.65
C LEU A 139 12.23 -0.96 10.99
N ARG A 140 12.43 -2.25 11.23
CA ARG A 140 13.05 -2.75 12.46
C ARG A 140 14.49 -2.28 12.64
N SER A 141 15.24 -2.21 11.54
CA SER A 141 16.60 -1.66 11.56
C SER A 141 16.62 -0.16 11.85
N ALA A 142 15.59 0.57 11.44
CA ALA A 142 15.44 2.00 11.76
C ALA A 142 15.01 2.21 13.22
N ALA A 143 14.10 1.38 13.75
CA ALA A 143 13.70 1.39 15.16
C ALA A 143 14.90 1.18 16.09
N ALA A 144 15.70 0.13 15.84
CA ALA A 144 16.87 -0.20 16.66
C ALA A 144 17.97 0.88 16.64
N LYS A 145 18.06 1.69 15.58
CA LYS A 145 19.01 2.81 15.50
C LYS A 145 18.55 4.03 16.29
N GLY A 146 17.24 4.25 16.40
CA GLY A 146 16.68 5.33 17.23
C GLY A 146 16.87 5.07 18.73
N GLU A 147 16.84 3.81 19.15
CA GLU A 147 17.02 3.43 20.57
C GLU A 147 18.49 3.51 21.04
N GLY A 148 19.46 3.34 20.14
CA GLY A 148 20.89 3.37 20.49
C GLY A 148 21.47 4.76 20.80
N ASP A 149 20.82 5.83 20.34
CA ASP A 149 21.26 7.22 20.59
C ASP A 149 20.79 7.76 21.95
N GLN A 150 19.83 7.07 22.59
CA GLN A 150 19.27 7.47 23.89
C GLN A 150 20.13 7.01 25.08
N GLN A 151 21.19 6.22 24.87
CA GLN A 151 21.99 5.60 25.94
C GLN A 151 23.38 6.24 26.15
N MET A 152 23.66 7.41 25.57
CA MET A 152 24.90 8.19 25.80
C MET A 152 24.66 9.52 26.53
N VAL A 153 23.64 9.58 27.40
CA VAL A 153 23.43 10.70 28.32
C VAL A 153 23.29 10.20 29.77
N GLU A 154 24.37 9.64 30.31
CA GLU A 154 24.61 9.63 31.75
C GLU A 154 26.10 9.75 32.07
#